data_AF-A0A6C0ER83-F1
#
_entry.id   AF-A0A6C0ER83-F1
#
_cell.length_a   1.000
_cell.length_b   1.000
_cell.length_c   1.000
_cell.angle_alpha   90.00
_cell.angle_beta   90.00
_cell.angle_gamma   90.00
#
_symmetry.space_group_name_H-M   'P 1'
#
loop_
_entity.id
_entity.type
_entity.pdbx_description
1 polymer ?
#
loop_
_entity_poly.entity_id
_entity_poly.type
_entity_poly.pdbx_seq_one_letter_code
_entity_poly.pdbx_strand_id
1 'polypeptide(L)'
;MNLVSQLQHHYEWTPNYRLVYKKPVPQGLKTFQVPQTTGIPGWIVFTYEGKVPVCLWISATEHKRLPCIVDERICGDTFIKVEKIGTLDFVVSDIWMYNSNCVFACSTFKQRYEWLSKLLSRFTTYIEGITIDLIHKSDLGDVPIRGYEEHSEETIGKPGYFVEKDDSQKFTITRLATPDCYEIIGKGYLRVPDIKTSIYLRSKGESFECRCIKHDDEFWDVVENIPEVEVNASTSC
;
A
#
# COMPACT_ATOMS: atom_id res chain seq x y z
N MET A 1 -9.24 11.89 30.30
CA MET A 1 -8.43 11.63 29.08
C MET A 1 -9.20 10.62 28.25
N ASN A 2 -9.39 10.83 26.95
CA ASN A 2 -10.07 9.83 26.12
C ASN A 2 -9.17 8.58 25.96
N LEU A 3 -9.77 7.41 25.70
CA LEU A 3 -9.05 6.13 25.64
C LEU A 3 -7.87 6.15 24.66
N VAL A 4 -8.05 6.77 23.50
CA VAL A 4 -6.99 6.90 22.49
C VAL A 4 -5.79 7.71 23.02
N SER A 5 -6.02 8.84 23.68
CA SER A 5 -4.93 9.62 24.31
C SER A 5 -4.23 8.86 25.41
N GLN A 6 -4.93 8.00 26.17
CA GLN A 6 -4.30 7.13 27.17
C GLN A 6 -3.39 6.09 26.52
N LEU A 7 -3.84 5.44 25.44
CA LEU A 7 -3.04 4.48 24.68
C LEU A 7 -1.79 5.14 24.08
N GLN A 8 -1.94 6.33 23.48
CA GLN A 8 -0.79 7.09 22.96
C GLN A 8 0.22 7.43 24.05
N HIS A 9 -0.25 7.84 25.23
CA HIS A 9 0.63 8.18 26.34
C HIS A 9 1.35 6.95 26.91
N HIS A 10 0.64 5.84 27.16
CA HIS A 10 1.24 4.63 27.75
C HIS A 10 2.26 3.95 26.83
N TYR A 11 2.01 3.95 25.53
CA TYR A 11 2.83 3.20 24.57
C TYR A 11 3.74 4.08 23.72
N GLU A 12 3.75 5.41 23.93
CA GLU A 12 4.43 6.39 23.07
C GLU A 12 4.08 6.21 21.57
N TRP A 13 2.87 5.72 21.32
CA TRP A 13 2.36 5.36 20.01
C TRP A 13 1.60 6.52 19.38
N THR A 14 1.58 6.59 18.05
CA THR A 14 0.74 7.55 17.32
C THR A 14 -0.03 6.87 16.20
N PRO A 15 -1.25 7.32 15.86
CA PRO A 15 -2.02 6.76 14.74
C PRO A 15 -1.27 6.80 13.40
N ASN A 16 -0.40 7.80 13.22
CA ASN A 16 0.42 8.02 12.03
C ASN A 16 1.69 7.17 11.98
N TYR A 17 1.95 6.33 12.99
CA TYR A 17 3.14 5.50 13.03
C TYR A 17 3.21 4.61 11.79
N ARG A 18 4.30 4.75 11.02
CA ARG A 18 4.53 4.04 9.77
C ARG A 18 5.44 2.85 10.00
N LEU A 19 5.03 1.69 9.49
CA LEU A 19 5.82 0.47 9.48
C LEU A 19 6.49 0.22 8.12
N VAL A 20 6.51 1.23 7.26
CA VAL A 20 7.22 1.22 5.97
C VAL A 20 7.94 2.54 5.72
N TYR A 21 9.13 2.45 5.15
CA TYR A 21 9.93 3.59 4.73
C TYR A 21 9.51 4.10 3.35
N LYS A 22 9.70 5.41 3.14
CA LYS A 22 9.65 6.07 1.83
C LYS A 22 11.06 6.16 1.23
N LYS A 23 11.74 5.03 1.08
CA LYS A 23 13.07 4.96 0.47
C LYS A 23 13.22 3.67 -0.34
N PRO A 24 14.14 3.62 -1.32
CA PRO A 24 14.37 2.41 -2.09
C PRO A 24 14.81 1.22 -1.22
N VAL A 25 14.48 0.02 -1.67
CA VAL A 25 15.00 -1.23 -1.08
C VAL A 25 16.53 -1.26 -1.26
N PRO A 26 17.32 -1.50 -0.20
CA PRO A 26 18.77 -1.63 -0.31
C PRO A 26 19.15 -2.78 -1.25
N GLN A 27 20.14 -2.57 -2.11
CA GLN A 27 20.63 -3.60 -3.03
C GLN A 27 21.16 -4.81 -2.26
N GLY A 28 20.80 -6.02 -2.72
CA GLY A 28 21.25 -7.28 -2.14
C GLY A 28 20.58 -7.65 -0.80
N LEU A 29 19.63 -6.85 -0.31
CA LEU A 29 18.86 -7.21 0.88
C LEU A 29 17.90 -8.36 0.53
N LYS A 30 17.96 -9.44 1.31
CA LYS A 30 16.98 -10.52 1.22
C LYS A 30 15.67 -10.07 1.87
N THR A 31 14.61 -10.01 1.08
CA THR A 31 13.31 -9.47 1.51
C THR A 31 12.20 -10.50 1.42
N PHE A 32 11.24 -10.35 2.33
CA PHE A 32 9.93 -10.97 2.31
C PHE A 32 8.94 -9.94 1.75
N GLN A 33 8.34 -10.23 0.60
CA GLN A 33 7.43 -9.33 -0.09
C GLN A 33 5.98 -9.65 0.27
N VAL A 34 5.18 -8.61 0.52
CA VAL A 34 3.72 -8.72 0.73
C VAL A 34 2.98 -7.63 -0.04
N PRO A 35 1.75 -7.88 -0.52
CA PRO A 35 0.96 -6.85 -1.19
C PRO A 35 0.58 -5.71 -0.24
N GLN A 36 0.41 -4.51 -0.80
CA GLN A 36 -0.21 -3.37 -0.15
C GLN A 36 -1.38 -2.87 -0.99
N THR A 37 -2.53 -2.69 -0.36
CA THR A 37 -3.78 -2.30 -1.00
C THR A 37 -3.90 -0.78 -1.13
N THR A 38 -4.92 -0.34 -1.86
CA THR A 38 -5.33 1.07 -1.91
C THR A 38 -6.14 1.53 -0.68
N GLY A 39 -6.31 0.68 0.33
CA GLY A 39 -7.10 0.95 1.53
C GLY A 39 -6.52 2.07 2.41
N ILE A 40 -7.37 2.61 3.29
CA ILE A 40 -6.98 3.69 4.21
C ILE A 40 -6.15 3.07 5.35
N PRO A 41 -4.89 3.51 5.58
CA PRO A 41 -4.06 2.94 6.62
C PRO A 41 -4.53 3.39 8.00
N GLY A 42 -4.55 2.45 8.94
CA GLY A 42 -4.87 2.73 10.34
C GLY A 42 -4.55 1.54 11.22
N TRP A 43 -5.30 1.43 12.30
CA TRP A 43 -5.06 0.46 13.37
C TRP A 43 -6.37 -0.09 13.88
N ILE A 44 -6.38 -1.40 14.11
CA ILE A 44 -7.36 -2.07 14.95
C ILE A 44 -6.73 -2.27 16.31
N VAL A 45 -7.39 -1.77 17.35
CA VAL A 45 -6.94 -1.92 18.73
C VAL A 45 -7.98 -2.71 19.52
N PHE A 46 -7.57 -3.86 20.04
CA PHE A 46 -8.33 -4.63 21.02
C PHE A 46 -7.84 -4.26 22.41
N THR A 47 -8.70 -3.64 23.20
CA THR A 47 -8.37 -3.07 24.52
C THR A 47 -9.57 -3.17 25.46
N TYR A 48 -9.43 -2.66 26.67
CA TYR A 48 -10.51 -2.49 27.63
C TYR A 48 -10.82 -1.02 27.86
N GLU A 49 -12.11 -0.71 27.89
CA GLU A 49 -12.62 0.54 28.46
C GLU A 49 -13.23 0.24 29.82
N GLY A 50 -12.43 0.45 30.87
CA GLY A 50 -12.76 -0.05 32.21
C GLY A 50 -12.71 -1.58 32.25
N LYS A 51 -13.87 -2.24 32.36
CA LYS A 51 -13.99 -3.71 32.38
C LYS A 51 -14.60 -4.29 31.10
N VAL A 52 -14.89 -3.44 30.12
CA VAL A 52 -15.58 -3.85 28.88
C VAL A 52 -14.55 -3.97 27.76
N PRO A 53 -14.40 -5.15 27.12
CA PRO A 53 -13.53 -5.28 25.95
C PRO A 53 -14.12 -4.48 24.78
N VAL A 54 -13.26 -3.76 24.07
CA VAL A 54 -13.65 -2.92 22.93
C VAL A 54 -12.68 -3.10 21.76
N CYS A 55 -13.23 -3.02 20.55
CA CYS A 55 -12.48 -2.97 19.29
C CYS A 55 -12.55 -1.55 18.73
N LEU A 56 -11.39 -0.92 18.52
CA LEU A 56 -11.29 0.44 18.00
C LEU A 56 -10.64 0.45 16.62
N TRP A 57 -11.26 1.15 15.68
CA TRP A 57 -10.59 1.67 14.49
C TRP A 57 -9.96 3.01 14.82
N ILE A 58 -8.67 3.16 14.54
CA ILE A 58 -7.95 4.41 14.74
C ILE A 58 -7.09 4.71 13.51
N SER A 59 -7.35 5.85 12.87
CA SER A 59 -6.55 6.41 11.79
C SER A 59 -6.05 7.82 12.15
N ALA A 60 -5.39 8.49 11.21
CA ALA A 60 -4.95 9.87 11.37
C ALA A 60 -6.10 10.85 11.64
N THR A 61 -7.28 10.56 11.10
CA THR A 61 -8.43 11.49 11.05
C THR A 61 -9.67 10.97 11.76
N GLU A 62 -9.76 9.67 12.02
CA GLU A 62 -10.95 9.01 12.56
C GLU A 62 -10.60 8.08 13.72
N HIS A 63 -11.43 8.08 14.76
CA HIS A 63 -11.46 7.04 15.78
C HIS A 63 -12.89 6.57 16.01
N LYS A 64 -13.14 5.26 15.95
CA LYS A 64 -14.49 4.69 16.01
C LYS A 64 -14.49 3.32 16.68
N ARG A 65 -15.52 3.01 17.48
CA ARG A 65 -15.78 1.64 17.95
C ARG A 65 -16.33 0.80 16.82
N LEU A 66 -15.86 -0.42 16.70
CA LEU A 66 -16.27 -1.36 15.65
C LEU A 66 -17.03 -2.54 16.26
N PRO A 67 -18.06 -3.06 15.56
CA PRO A 67 -18.68 -4.32 15.94
C PRO A 67 -17.71 -5.47 15.65
N CYS A 68 -17.35 -6.24 16.67
CA CYS A 68 -16.42 -7.35 16.53
C CYS A 68 -16.75 -8.45 17.54
N ILE A 69 -16.57 -9.71 17.13
CA ILE A 69 -16.60 -10.86 18.03
C ILE A 69 -15.16 -11.30 18.18
N VAL A 70 -14.62 -11.12 19.38
CA VAL A 70 -13.28 -11.55 19.74
C VAL A 70 -13.28 -12.32 21.04
N ASP A 71 -12.34 -13.25 21.15
CA ASP A 71 -12.01 -13.90 22.40
C ASP A 71 -11.23 -12.92 23.30
N GLU A 72 -11.67 -12.75 24.55
CA GLU A 72 -11.17 -11.74 25.48
C GLU A 72 -9.65 -11.78 25.73
N ARG A 73 -9.00 -12.91 25.46
CA ARG A 73 -7.56 -13.11 25.63
C ARG A 73 -6.72 -12.25 24.70
N ILE A 74 -7.28 -11.68 23.64
CA ILE A 74 -6.56 -10.74 22.75
C ILE A 74 -6.75 -9.27 23.15
N CYS A 75 -7.67 -8.97 24.07
CA CYS A 75 -8.06 -7.60 24.40
C CYS A 75 -7.09 -6.89 25.36
N GLY A 76 -5.93 -7.46 25.66
CA GLY A 76 -4.95 -6.87 26.56
C GLY A 76 -4.10 -5.76 25.91
N ASP A 77 -4.68 -4.82 25.16
CA ASP A 77 -3.95 -3.83 24.36
C ASP A 77 -3.14 -4.46 23.22
N THR A 78 -3.87 -5.07 22.28
CA THR A 78 -3.32 -5.59 21.02
C THR A 78 -3.53 -4.59 19.90
N PHE A 79 -2.45 -4.25 19.18
CA PHE A 79 -2.43 -3.24 18.12
C PHE A 79 -2.07 -3.88 16.79
N ILE A 80 -3.06 -3.97 15.90
CA ILE A 80 -2.90 -4.54 14.57
C ILE A 80 -2.91 -3.39 13.57
N LYS A 81 -1.86 -3.31 12.75
CA LYS A 81 -1.82 -2.39 11.62
C LYS A 81 -2.70 -2.95 10.52
N VAL A 82 -3.61 -2.13 9.99
CA VAL A 82 -4.53 -2.55 8.92
C VAL A 82 -4.69 -1.47 7.85
N GLU A 83 -5.27 -1.90 6.73
CA GLU A 83 -5.75 -1.08 5.63
C GLU A 83 -7.26 -1.28 5.50
N LYS A 84 -8.06 -0.23 5.75
CA LYS A 84 -9.52 -0.27 5.62
C LYS A 84 -9.90 -0.21 4.14
N ILE A 85 -10.47 -1.29 3.60
CA ILE A 85 -10.87 -1.40 2.19
C ILE A 85 -12.39 -1.34 2.00
N GLY A 86 -13.16 -1.52 3.08
CA GLY A 86 -14.61 -1.43 3.09
C GLY A 86 -15.15 -0.79 4.36
N THR A 87 -16.46 -0.90 4.59
CA THR A 87 -17.08 -0.37 5.82
C THR A 87 -16.72 -1.25 7.03
N LEU A 88 -16.72 -2.57 6.81
CA LEU A 88 -16.41 -3.58 7.82
C LEU A 88 -15.18 -4.40 7.45
N ASP A 89 -14.55 -4.14 6.30
CA ASP A 89 -13.47 -4.98 5.75
C ASP A 89 -12.10 -4.32 5.93
N PHE A 90 -11.20 -5.01 6.61
CA PHE A 90 -9.87 -4.53 6.94
C PHE A 90 -8.82 -5.57 6.57
N VAL A 91 -7.86 -5.18 5.74
CA VAL A 91 -6.71 -6.02 5.40
C VAL A 91 -5.63 -5.84 6.46
N VAL A 92 -5.20 -6.94 7.07
CA VAL A 92 -4.21 -6.95 8.14
C VAL A 92 -2.80 -6.85 7.57
N SER A 93 -2.08 -5.79 7.93
CA SER A 93 -0.76 -5.47 7.39
C SER A 93 0.38 -5.95 8.28
N ASP A 94 0.29 -5.76 9.60
CA ASP A 94 1.30 -6.16 10.58
C ASP A 94 0.71 -6.09 12.01
N ILE A 95 1.45 -6.54 13.02
CA ILE A 95 1.11 -6.40 14.44
C ILE A 95 2.25 -5.70 15.17
N TRP A 96 1.90 -4.68 15.95
CA TRP A 96 2.88 -3.90 16.70
C TRP A 96 2.98 -4.37 18.15
N MET A 97 1.83 -4.45 18.82
CA MET A 97 1.69 -4.89 20.20
C MET A 97 0.74 -6.09 20.26
N TYR A 98 1.08 -7.08 21.09
CA TYR A 98 0.19 -8.19 21.44
C TYR A 98 0.10 -8.28 22.96
N ASN A 99 -1.10 -8.09 23.51
CA ASN A 99 -1.33 -8.09 24.95
C ASN A 99 -0.30 -7.25 25.74
N SER A 100 -0.18 -5.96 25.43
CA SER A 100 0.77 -5.01 26.04
C SER A 100 2.26 -5.34 25.83
N ASN A 101 2.60 -6.36 25.03
CA ASN A 101 3.99 -6.67 24.68
C ASN A 101 4.32 -6.20 23.26
N CYS A 102 5.43 -5.46 23.12
CA CYS A 102 5.91 -4.96 21.82
C CYS A 102 6.55 -6.09 21.00
N VAL A 103 5.70 -6.89 20.34
CA VAL A 103 6.14 -8.00 19.49
C VAL A 103 6.95 -7.51 18.29
N PHE A 104 6.67 -6.31 17.80
CA PHE A 104 7.43 -5.71 16.69
C PHE A 104 8.92 -5.63 16.99
N ALA A 105 9.29 -5.17 18.19
CA ALA A 105 10.68 -4.99 18.59
C ALA A 105 11.45 -6.30 18.82
N CYS A 106 10.75 -7.44 18.90
CA CYS A 106 11.33 -8.73 19.28
C CYS A 106 11.18 -9.83 18.21
N SER A 107 10.62 -9.50 17.04
CA SER A 107 10.38 -10.47 15.96
C SER A 107 10.70 -9.90 14.58
N THR A 108 10.95 -10.79 13.62
CA THR A 108 11.02 -10.43 12.20
C THR A 108 9.60 -10.23 11.65
N PHE A 109 9.49 -9.51 10.53
CA PHE A 109 8.18 -9.34 9.88
C PHE A 109 7.55 -10.67 9.51
N LYS A 110 8.33 -11.62 8.97
CA LYS A 110 7.84 -12.95 8.58
C LYS A 110 7.22 -13.72 9.76
N GLN A 111 7.84 -13.66 10.93
CA GLN A 111 7.28 -14.28 12.14
C GLN A 111 5.91 -13.67 12.49
N ARG A 112 5.81 -12.34 12.47
CA ARG A 112 4.55 -11.63 12.76
C ARG A 112 3.47 -11.93 11.74
N TYR A 113 3.83 -11.97 10.46
CA TYR A 113 2.95 -12.38 9.37
C TYR A 113 2.37 -13.78 9.60
N GLU A 114 3.22 -14.77 9.88
CA GLU A 114 2.78 -16.14 10.17
C GLU A 114 1.94 -16.26 11.45
N TRP A 115 2.27 -15.46 12.47
CA TRP A 115 1.49 -15.42 13.72
C TRP A 115 0.12 -14.81 13.52
N LEU A 116 0.01 -13.75 12.71
CA LEU A 116 -1.26 -13.05 12.46
C LEU A 116 -2.30 -13.98 11.86
N SER A 117 -1.96 -14.77 10.84
CA SER A 117 -2.87 -15.77 10.27
C SER A 117 -3.44 -16.74 11.34
N LYS A 118 -2.58 -17.21 12.25
CA LYS A 118 -3.00 -18.10 13.36
C LYS A 118 -3.80 -17.38 14.43
N LEU A 119 -3.45 -16.14 14.74
CA LEU A 119 -4.09 -15.33 15.77
C LEU A 119 -5.50 -14.92 15.34
N LEU A 120 -5.68 -14.46 14.10
CA LEU A 120 -6.99 -14.06 13.58
C LEU A 120 -7.95 -15.26 13.54
N SER A 121 -7.53 -16.38 12.96
CA SER A 121 -8.35 -17.60 12.90
C SER A 121 -8.70 -18.18 14.29
N ARG A 122 -7.88 -17.89 15.32
CA ARG A 122 -8.10 -18.41 16.68
C ARG A 122 -8.97 -17.50 17.54
N PHE A 123 -8.81 -16.18 17.43
CA PHE A 123 -9.34 -15.22 18.40
C PHE A 123 -10.42 -14.30 17.83
N THR A 124 -10.70 -14.33 16.53
CA THR A 124 -11.74 -13.48 15.93
C THR A 124 -12.78 -14.30 15.19
N THR A 125 -14.03 -13.84 15.17
CA THR A 125 -15.11 -14.46 14.40
C THR A 125 -15.79 -13.42 13.52
N TYR A 126 -15.88 -13.72 12.23
CA TYR A 126 -16.55 -12.88 11.25
C TYR A 126 -17.98 -13.38 11.02
N ILE A 127 -18.92 -12.44 11.04
CA ILE A 127 -20.30 -12.63 10.59
C ILE A 127 -20.60 -11.52 9.57
N GLU A 128 -20.86 -11.93 8.33
CA GLU A 128 -21.09 -11.05 7.19
C GLU A 128 -22.14 -9.97 7.50
N GLY A 129 -21.79 -8.71 7.20
CA GLY A 129 -22.64 -7.54 7.41
C GLY A 129 -22.87 -7.12 8.87
N ILE A 130 -22.37 -7.89 9.86
CA ILE A 130 -22.58 -7.62 11.28
C ILE A 130 -21.28 -7.21 11.98
N THR A 131 -20.23 -8.00 11.84
CA THR A 131 -18.93 -7.74 12.47
C THR A 131 -17.91 -7.33 11.43
N ILE A 132 -16.81 -6.72 11.88
CA ILE A 132 -15.66 -6.50 11.01
C ILE A 132 -15.07 -7.83 10.51
N ASP A 133 -14.54 -7.79 9.30
CA ASP A 133 -13.68 -8.81 8.72
C ASP A 133 -12.22 -8.36 8.82
N LEU A 134 -11.36 -9.24 9.32
CA LEU A 134 -9.92 -9.03 9.42
C LEU A 134 -9.22 -9.99 8.47
N ILE A 135 -8.96 -9.51 7.27
CA ILE A 135 -8.46 -10.29 6.14
C ILE A 135 -6.94 -10.37 6.23
N HIS A 136 -6.40 -11.56 6.44
CA HIS A 136 -4.96 -11.76 6.37
C HIS A 136 -4.48 -11.67 4.91
N LYS A 137 -3.28 -11.11 4.69
CA LYS A 137 -2.73 -10.91 3.34
C LYS A 137 -2.51 -12.20 2.52
N SER A 138 -2.45 -13.37 3.16
CA SER A 138 -2.43 -14.66 2.45
C SER A 138 -3.76 -15.02 1.80
N ASP A 139 -4.85 -14.44 2.32
CA ASP A 139 -6.23 -14.71 1.92
C ASP A 139 -6.80 -13.50 1.15
N LEU A 140 -5.90 -12.63 0.68
CA LEU A 140 -6.21 -11.45 -0.12
C LEU A 140 -6.69 -11.93 -1.50
N GLY A 141 -8.01 -11.91 -1.71
CA GLY A 141 -8.63 -12.15 -3.01
C GLY A 141 -8.34 -11.02 -4.01
N ASP A 142 -9.32 -10.66 -4.84
CA ASP A 142 -9.14 -9.68 -5.94
C ASP A 142 -9.15 -8.20 -5.49
N VAL A 143 -8.59 -7.90 -4.31
CA VAL A 143 -8.52 -6.54 -3.79
C VAL A 143 -7.48 -5.73 -4.57
N PRO A 144 -7.79 -4.49 -5.00
CA PRO A 144 -6.84 -3.63 -5.70
C PRO A 144 -5.56 -3.38 -4.88
N ILE A 145 -4.43 -3.73 -5.48
CA ILE A 145 -3.08 -3.50 -4.92
C ILE A 145 -2.43 -2.27 -5.55
N ARG A 146 -1.82 -1.42 -4.73
CA ARG A 146 -1.06 -0.24 -5.18
C ARG A 146 0.45 -0.49 -5.26
N GLY A 147 0.91 -1.62 -4.75
CA GLY A 147 2.32 -1.95 -4.65
C GLY A 147 2.55 -3.07 -3.67
N TYR A 148 3.81 -3.18 -3.26
CA TYR A 148 4.29 -4.21 -2.37
C TYR A 148 5.11 -3.59 -1.24
N GLU A 149 5.09 -4.23 -0.08
CA GLU A 149 6.02 -3.96 1.00
C GLU A 149 7.10 -5.04 0.98
N GLU A 150 8.35 -4.61 1.03
CA GLU A 150 9.49 -5.49 1.19
C GLU A 150 10.06 -5.35 2.60
N HIS A 151 10.06 -6.44 3.35
CA HIS A 151 10.57 -6.48 4.71
C HIS A 151 11.82 -7.35 4.77
N SER A 152 12.83 -6.95 5.54
CA SER A 152 14.01 -7.79 5.75
C SER A 152 13.61 -9.14 6.37
N GLU A 153 14.10 -10.25 5.83
CA GLU A 153 13.84 -11.57 6.43
C GLU A 153 14.55 -11.75 7.78
N GLU A 154 15.68 -11.08 7.98
CA GLU A 154 16.60 -11.34 9.08
C GLU A 154 16.53 -10.27 10.17
N THR A 155 16.06 -9.06 9.84
CA THR A 155 16.14 -7.93 10.76
C THR A 155 14.87 -7.79 11.60
N ILE A 156 15.05 -7.78 12.92
CA ILE A 156 14.00 -7.61 13.92
C ILE A 156 13.65 -6.12 14.08
N GLY A 157 12.37 -5.81 14.28
CA GLY A 157 11.91 -4.47 14.67
C GLY A 157 12.22 -3.36 13.67
N LYS A 158 12.34 -3.70 12.38
CA LYS A 158 12.53 -2.72 11.31
C LYS A 158 11.27 -2.56 10.47
N PRO A 159 10.92 -1.30 10.13
CA PRO A 159 9.99 -1.02 9.06
C PRO A 159 10.43 -1.65 7.74
N GLY A 160 9.46 -1.99 6.90
CA GLY A 160 9.69 -2.43 5.52
C GLY A 160 9.94 -1.26 4.57
N TYR A 161 9.92 -1.56 3.28
CA TYR A 161 10.11 -0.62 2.19
C TYR A 161 8.90 -0.72 1.27
N PHE A 162 8.32 0.42 0.89
CA PHE A 162 7.23 0.39 -0.09
C PHE A 162 7.78 0.49 -1.51
N VAL A 163 7.37 -0.43 -2.36
CA VAL A 163 7.64 -0.46 -3.80
C VAL A 163 6.29 -0.32 -4.51
N GLU A 164 6.12 0.77 -5.25
CA GLU A 164 4.91 0.99 -6.03
C GLU A 164 4.77 -0.06 -7.13
N LYS A 165 3.52 -0.45 -7.43
CA LYS A 165 3.26 -1.41 -8.51
C LYS A 165 3.59 -0.74 -9.84
N ASP A 166 4.63 -1.20 -10.51
CA ASP A 166 4.96 -0.77 -11.87
C ASP A 166 4.19 -1.65 -12.86
N ASP A 167 2.99 -1.17 -13.27
CA ASP A 167 2.20 -1.80 -14.33
C ASP A 167 2.71 -1.44 -15.74
N SER A 168 3.82 -0.68 -15.82
CA SER A 168 4.40 -0.32 -17.11
C SER A 168 5.08 -1.50 -17.77
N GLN A 169 4.92 -1.57 -19.09
CA GLN A 169 5.52 -2.56 -19.95
C GLN A 169 6.39 -1.83 -20.97
N LYS A 170 7.56 -2.40 -21.27
CA LYS A 170 8.39 -1.92 -22.36
C LYS A 170 7.82 -2.44 -23.67
N PHE A 171 7.60 -1.52 -24.60
CA PHE A 171 7.20 -1.84 -25.95
C PHE A 171 8.12 -1.22 -26.97
N THR A 172 8.24 -1.90 -28.11
CA THR A 172 8.73 -1.29 -29.34
C THR A 172 7.59 -0.50 -29.98
N ILE A 173 7.81 0.79 -30.15
CA ILE A 173 6.88 1.73 -30.75
C ILE A 173 7.38 2.08 -32.15
N THR A 174 6.44 2.20 -33.08
CA THR A 174 6.71 2.64 -34.45
C THR A 174 5.94 3.92 -34.73
N ARG A 175 6.63 4.93 -35.24
CA ARG A 175 6.01 6.16 -35.70
C ARG A 175 5.22 5.89 -36.98
N LEU A 176 4.01 6.42 -37.05
CA LEU A 176 3.17 6.33 -38.25
C LEU A 176 3.37 7.56 -39.14
N ALA A 177 2.91 7.47 -40.39
CA ALA A 177 2.96 8.57 -41.34
C ALA A 177 2.18 9.82 -40.84
N THR A 178 1.14 9.60 -40.04
CA THR A 178 0.36 10.68 -39.42
C THR A 178 1.16 11.30 -38.26
N PRO A 179 1.31 12.64 -38.22
CA PRO A 179 1.99 13.32 -37.12
C PRO A 179 1.38 12.96 -35.76
N ASP A 180 2.24 12.73 -34.76
CA ASP A 180 1.87 12.34 -33.39
C ASP A 180 1.04 11.06 -33.26
N CYS A 181 1.02 10.23 -34.30
CA CYS A 181 0.48 8.88 -34.22
C CYS A 181 1.62 7.86 -34.13
N TYR A 182 1.52 7.02 -33.11
CA TYR A 182 2.51 5.97 -32.83
C TYR A 182 1.78 4.68 -32.54
N GLU A 183 2.25 3.59 -33.15
CA GLU A 183 1.71 2.25 -32.97
C GLU A 183 2.60 1.44 -32.03
N ILE A 184 1.96 0.73 -31.09
CA ILE A 184 2.56 -0.40 -30.40
C ILE A 184 2.18 -1.66 -31.18
N ILE A 185 3.18 -2.33 -31.75
CA ILE A 185 3.00 -3.45 -32.66
C ILE A 185 2.06 -4.52 -32.04
N GLY A 186 0.87 -4.66 -32.65
CA GLY A 186 -0.14 -5.65 -32.25
C GLY A 186 -0.87 -5.37 -30.93
N LYS A 187 -0.79 -4.15 -30.39
CA LYS A 187 -1.40 -3.79 -29.08
C LYS A 187 -2.29 -2.55 -29.11
N GLY A 188 -2.09 -1.63 -30.06
CA GLY A 188 -2.83 -0.36 -30.13
C GLY A 188 -1.91 0.84 -30.39
N TYR A 189 -2.30 2.01 -29.90
CA TYR A 189 -1.64 3.28 -30.19
C TYR A 189 -1.17 4.00 -28.92
N LEU A 190 -0.14 4.84 -29.04
CA LEU A 190 0.19 5.78 -27.96
C LEU A 190 -0.74 6.98 -27.99
N ARG A 191 -1.18 7.39 -26.81
CA ARG A 191 -1.80 8.69 -26.59
C ARG A 191 -0.71 9.75 -26.44
N VAL A 192 -0.96 10.92 -27.03
CA VAL A 192 -0.10 12.10 -26.92
C VAL A 192 -0.89 13.22 -26.23
N PRO A 193 -0.93 13.25 -24.89
CA PRO A 193 -1.85 14.11 -24.16
C PRO A 193 -1.44 15.58 -24.15
N ASP A 194 -0.17 15.87 -24.37
CA ASP A 194 0.38 17.22 -24.28
C ASP A 194 1.55 17.45 -25.25
N ILE A 195 1.89 18.72 -25.44
CA ILE A 195 2.98 19.16 -26.33
C ILE A 195 4.33 18.60 -25.87
N LYS A 196 4.52 18.46 -24.56
CA LYS A 196 5.76 17.92 -23.96
C LYS A 196 5.98 16.47 -24.42
N THR A 197 4.94 15.65 -24.38
CA THR A 197 4.94 14.26 -24.84
C THR A 197 5.13 14.19 -26.34
N SER A 198 4.47 15.07 -27.11
CA SER A 198 4.66 15.16 -28.57
C SER A 198 6.13 15.42 -28.93
N ILE A 199 6.76 16.45 -28.34
CA ILE A 199 8.15 16.80 -28.60
C ILE A 199 9.08 15.64 -28.23
N TYR A 200 8.85 15.01 -27.08
CA TYR A 200 9.62 13.86 -26.63
C TYR A 200 9.54 12.70 -27.62
N LEU A 201 8.34 12.29 -28.03
CA LEU A 201 8.17 11.16 -28.93
C LEU A 201 8.73 11.42 -30.33
N ARG A 202 8.60 12.66 -30.84
CA ARG A 202 9.22 13.06 -32.10
C ARG A 202 10.75 12.99 -32.06
N SER A 203 11.38 13.16 -30.90
CA SER A 203 12.84 13.09 -30.74
C SER A 203 13.43 11.68 -30.81
N LYS A 204 12.60 10.63 -30.74
CA LYS A 204 13.05 9.23 -30.60
C LYS A 204 13.30 8.51 -31.92
N GLY A 205 13.01 9.14 -33.07
CA GLY A 205 13.16 8.53 -34.39
C GLY A 205 11.95 7.68 -34.81
N GLU A 206 12.13 6.86 -35.86
CA GLU A 206 11.04 6.09 -36.48
C GLU A 206 10.60 4.87 -35.66
N SER A 207 11.53 4.24 -34.95
CA SER A 207 11.23 3.12 -34.04
C SER A 207 12.09 3.19 -32.80
N PHE A 208 11.48 2.97 -31.64
CA PHE A 208 12.15 3.11 -30.34
C PHE A 208 11.46 2.28 -29.26
N GLU A 209 12.18 2.03 -28.16
CA GLU A 209 11.62 1.40 -26.96
C GLU A 209 11.15 2.45 -25.96
N CYS A 210 10.00 2.20 -25.34
CA CYS A 210 9.45 3.08 -24.30
C CYS A 210 8.64 2.27 -23.29
N ARG A 211 8.69 2.65 -22.02
CA ARG A 211 7.74 2.15 -21.02
C ARG A 211 6.39 2.83 -21.17
N CYS A 212 5.36 1.99 -21.28
CA CYS A 212 3.98 2.43 -21.43
C CYS A 212 3.08 1.70 -20.43
N ILE A 213 2.02 2.37 -20.00
CA ILE A 213 0.93 1.77 -19.21
C ILE A 213 -0.36 1.81 -20.05
N LYS A 214 -1.19 0.78 -19.93
CA LYS A 214 -2.46 0.71 -20.67
C LYS A 214 -3.39 1.81 -20.16
N HIS A 215 -3.91 2.65 -21.05
CA HIS A 215 -4.89 3.69 -20.73
C HIS A 215 -6.31 3.13 -20.88
N ASP A 216 -6.59 2.56 -22.05
CA ASP A 216 -7.83 1.86 -22.38
C ASP A 216 -7.53 0.72 -23.37
N ASP A 217 -8.57 0.14 -23.99
CA ASP A 217 -8.41 -1.00 -24.89
C ASP A 217 -7.60 -0.71 -26.16
N GLU A 218 -7.55 0.55 -26.62
CA GLU A 218 -6.84 0.95 -27.83
C GLU A 218 -5.60 1.81 -27.54
N PHE A 219 -5.56 2.50 -26.41
CA PHE A 219 -4.57 3.52 -26.10
C PHE A 219 -3.66 3.18 -24.92
N TRP A 220 -2.42 3.66 -25.03
CA TRP A 220 -1.36 3.51 -24.03
C TRP A 220 -0.72 4.86 -23.72
N ASP A 221 -0.42 5.10 -22.45
CA ASP A 221 0.26 6.30 -21.96
C ASP A 221 1.75 6.02 -21.70
N VAL A 222 2.62 6.95 -22.06
CA VAL A 222 4.06 6.86 -21.83
C VAL A 222 4.39 7.26 -20.40
N VAL A 223 5.23 6.47 -19.72
CA VAL A 223 5.61 6.71 -18.31
C VAL A 223 7.12 6.95 -18.13
N GLU A 224 7.82 7.28 -19.21
CA GLU A 224 9.21 7.70 -19.14
C GLU A 224 9.37 9.06 -18.46
N ASN A 225 10.55 9.34 -17.92
CA ASN A 225 10.89 10.69 -17.44
C ASN A 225 11.03 11.63 -18.64
N ILE A 226 9.94 12.33 -18.99
CA ILE A 226 9.94 13.31 -20.08
C ILE A 226 10.55 14.64 -19.58
N PRO A 227 11.64 15.15 -20.18
CA PRO A 227 12.25 16.43 -19.79
C PRO A 227 11.29 17.60 -19.96
N GLU A 228 11.35 18.61 -19.08
CA GLU A 228 10.59 19.85 -19.26
C GLU A 228 10.98 20.56 -20.55
N VAL A 229 9.99 21.16 -21.22
CA VAL A 229 10.21 21.93 -22.44
C VAL A 229 10.62 23.33 -22.03
N GLU A 230 11.87 23.72 -22.28
CA GLU A 230 12.28 25.12 -22.19
C GLU A 230 11.53 25.91 -23.26
N VAL A 231 10.50 26.65 -22.85
CA VAL A 231 9.87 27.64 -23.71
C VAL A 231 10.81 28.83 -23.73
N ASN A 232 11.74 28.84 -24.67
CA ASN A 232 12.49 30.05 -25.00
C ASN A 232 11.47 31.11 -25.44
N ALA A 233 11.09 31.99 -24.52
CA ALA A 233 10.44 33.25 -24.84
C ALA A 233 11.43 34.01 -25.72
N SER A 234 11.27 33.88 -27.02
CA SER A 234 12.04 34.58 -28.02
C SER A 234 11.96 36.08 -27.72
N THR A 235 13.11 36.63 -27.39
CA THR A 235 13.47 38.04 -27.50
C THR A 235 12.90 38.61 -28.79
N SER A 236 11.83 39.39 -28.67
CA SER A 236 11.41 40.32 -29.70
C SER A 236 12.19 41.62 -29.51
N CYS A 237 13.13 41.85 -30.43
CA CYS A 237 13.74 43.15 -30.71
C CYS A 237 12.69 44.20 -31.09
#